data_AF-A0A7Z9HVT5-F1
#
_entry.id   AF-A0A7Z9HVT5-F1
#
_cell.length_a   1.000
_cell.length_b   1.000
_cell.length_c   1.000
_cell.angle_alpha   90.00
_cell.angle_beta   90.00
_cell.angle_gamma   90.00
#
_symmetry.space_group_name_H-M   'P 1'
#
loop_
_entity.id
_entity.type
_entity.pdbx_description
1 polymer ?
#
loop_
_entity_poly.entity_id
_entity_poly.type
_entity_poly.pdbx_seq_one_letter_code
_entity_poly.pdbx_strand_id
1 'polypeptide(L)'
;MRMRNYRLNAVSQTGVREDRGAALFASLGLLLVFSVLGTAYVKSMMISLEDTRYVIQNVRANHLSRGGIYAGIGEIQAGLENGLQPAGTYEIALPVYRLVEDGTASYPQTVKVLVNDESGKVNLNFAPKSLLVALGVPSDVVDEVRREARGAGGRLLVSVDNLRTRDFMNGQNYNALDKNLFTVYTGSSDGAGTQVNLNSASPAVLAAIFAIDGEEAQSLAQKRPFSSWDDVRAKVGREPSTFNVPDTARTNRGMPDAVSLSSRSFRLLSEAHMVTRDTSDRGLLSAVESVVNFSDDGSFSIRYWNETPSDEAFEETEVAASAPVESTGDDAVDDSNEVTEEPEDAGSESE
;
A
#
# COMPACT_ATOMS: atom_id res chain seq x y z
N MET A 1 92.38 -38.70 -53.09
CA MET A 1 91.14 -39.50 -52.91
C MET A 1 90.99 -39.81 -51.41
N ARG A 2 90.17 -39.03 -50.68
CA ARG A 2 89.93 -39.20 -49.23
C ARG A 2 88.46 -39.57 -49.03
N MET A 3 88.19 -40.80 -48.59
CA MET A 3 86.85 -41.25 -48.21
C MET A 3 86.43 -40.57 -46.89
N ARG A 4 85.31 -39.85 -46.89
CA ARG A 4 84.61 -39.38 -45.69
C ARG A 4 83.68 -40.49 -45.22
N ASN A 5 83.98 -41.07 -44.06
CA ASN A 5 83.09 -41.99 -43.35
C ASN A 5 81.93 -41.21 -42.72
N TYR A 6 80.72 -41.46 -43.19
CA TYR A 6 79.49 -41.06 -42.49
C TYR A 6 79.30 -42.00 -41.29
N ARG A 7 79.60 -41.52 -40.08
CA ARG A 7 79.14 -42.15 -38.84
C ARG A 7 77.65 -41.85 -38.69
N LEU A 8 76.82 -42.83 -39.02
CA LEU A 8 75.43 -42.90 -38.58
C LEU A 8 75.43 -43.05 -37.06
N ASN A 9 75.09 -41.99 -36.34
CA ASN A 9 74.73 -42.08 -34.92
C ASN A 9 73.42 -42.88 -34.84
N ALA A 10 73.53 -44.15 -34.47
CA ALA A 10 72.39 -44.96 -34.09
C ALA A 10 71.79 -44.36 -32.81
N VAL A 11 70.72 -43.58 -32.96
CA VAL A 11 69.87 -43.15 -31.84
C VAL A 11 69.18 -44.41 -31.31
N SER A 12 69.68 -44.91 -30.19
CA SER A 12 69.07 -46.01 -29.44
C SER A 12 67.67 -45.62 -28.97
N GLN A 13 66.65 -46.00 -29.74
CA GLN A 13 65.22 -45.90 -29.39
C GLN A 13 64.81 -47.01 -28.40
N THR A 14 65.49 -47.08 -27.26
CA THR A 14 65.14 -48.01 -26.17
C THR A 14 64.69 -47.20 -24.96
N GLY A 15 63.41 -46.82 -24.95
CA GLY A 15 62.79 -46.12 -23.82
C GLY A 15 61.42 -45.47 -24.07
N VAL A 16 60.65 -45.90 -25.09
CA VAL A 16 59.38 -45.21 -25.47
C VAL A 16 58.14 -46.11 -25.29
N ARG A 17 58.28 -47.30 -24.70
CA ARG A 17 57.16 -48.25 -24.52
C ARG A 17 56.43 -48.14 -23.18
N GLU A 18 57.09 -47.70 -22.11
CA GLU A 18 56.47 -47.54 -20.78
C GLU A 18 55.74 -46.20 -20.62
N ASP A 19 56.15 -45.14 -21.34
CA ASP A 19 55.53 -43.81 -21.25
C ASP A 19 54.15 -43.69 -21.90
N ARG A 20 53.76 -44.65 -22.76
CA ARG A 20 52.49 -44.61 -23.49
C ARG A 20 51.27 -44.84 -22.59
N GLY A 21 51.41 -45.67 -21.56
CA GLY A 21 50.34 -45.91 -20.58
C GLY A 21 50.10 -44.69 -19.69
N ALA A 22 51.18 -44.05 -19.22
CA ALA A 22 51.11 -42.85 -18.41
C ALA A 22 50.45 -41.67 -19.16
N ALA A 23 50.78 -41.50 -20.45
CA ALA A 23 50.15 -40.46 -21.29
C ALA A 23 48.63 -40.64 -21.45
N LEU A 24 48.16 -41.90 -21.58
CA LEU A 24 46.72 -42.17 -21.69
C LEU A 24 45.99 -41.85 -20.39
N PHE A 25 46.50 -42.29 -19.23
CA PHE A 25 45.91 -41.94 -17.94
C PHE A 25 45.90 -40.43 -17.69
N ALA A 26 46.97 -39.73 -18.06
CA ALA A 26 47.03 -38.28 -17.97
C ALA A 26 45.96 -37.61 -18.85
N SER A 27 45.79 -38.06 -20.09
CA SER A 27 44.77 -37.51 -20.99
C SER A 27 43.34 -37.77 -20.50
N LEU A 28 43.06 -38.95 -19.94
CA LEU A 28 41.76 -39.30 -19.39
C LEU A 28 41.44 -38.53 -18.11
N GLY A 29 42.43 -38.37 -17.22
CA GLY A 29 42.30 -37.54 -16.03
C GLY A 29 42.01 -36.07 -16.39
N LEU A 30 42.71 -35.55 -17.40
CA LEU A 30 42.51 -34.18 -17.90
C LEU A 30 41.14 -34.01 -18.57
N LEU A 31 40.66 -35.00 -19.33
CA LEU A 31 39.30 -35.00 -19.89
C LEU A 31 38.23 -35.01 -18.79
N LEU A 32 38.43 -35.80 -17.72
CA LEU A 32 37.52 -35.82 -16.57
C LEU A 32 37.48 -34.47 -15.85
N VAL A 33 38.63 -33.84 -15.61
CA VAL A 33 38.71 -32.49 -15.01
C VAL A 33 37.98 -31.47 -15.89
N PHE A 34 38.18 -31.50 -17.20
CA PHE A 34 37.49 -30.59 -18.11
C PHE A 34 35.97 -30.86 -18.17
N SER A 35 35.54 -32.11 -18.08
CA SER A 35 34.12 -32.44 -18.02
C SER A 35 33.47 -31.86 -16.76
N VAL A 36 34.09 -32.04 -15.59
CA VAL A 36 33.60 -31.46 -14.32
C VAL A 36 33.58 -29.94 -14.38
N LEU A 37 34.64 -29.32 -14.90
CA LEU A 37 34.72 -27.86 -15.06
C LEU A 37 33.63 -27.34 -16.01
N GLY A 38 33.40 -28.03 -17.12
CA GLY A 38 32.35 -27.71 -18.08
C GLY A 38 30.96 -27.78 -17.46
N THR A 39 30.65 -28.84 -16.71
CA THR A 39 29.38 -28.96 -15.97
C THR A 39 29.21 -27.87 -14.92
N ALA A 40 30.25 -27.55 -14.16
CA ALA A 40 30.21 -26.48 -13.17
C ALA A 40 29.98 -25.10 -13.81
N TYR A 41 30.63 -24.83 -14.95
CA TYR A 41 30.43 -23.60 -15.72
C TYR A 41 28.99 -23.47 -16.24
N VAL A 42 28.45 -24.52 -16.86
CA VAL A 42 27.05 -24.53 -17.33
C VAL A 42 26.09 -24.29 -16.18
N LYS A 43 26.28 -24.95 -15.04
CA LYS A 43 25.46 -24.73 -13.84
C LYS A 43 25.54 -23.29 -13.35
N SER A 44 26.73 -22.70 -13.31
CA SER A 44 26.91 -21.29 -12.93
C SER A 44 26.19 -20.33 -13.90
N MET A 45 26.23 -20.61 -15.21
CA MET A 45 25.52 -19.83 -16.21
C MET A 45 24.00 -19.95 -16.08
N MET A 46 23.48 -21.15 -15.77
CA MET A 46 22.06 -21.35 -15.51
C MET A 46 21.57 -20.55 -14.30
N ILE A 47 22.32 -20.58 -13.19
CA ILE A 47 22.00 -19.81 -11.97
C ILE A 47 22.00 -18.30 -12.26
N SER A 48 23.02 -17.80 -12.97
CA SER A 48 23.11 -16.38 -13.34
C SER A 48 21.97 -15.95 -14.26
N LEU A 49 21.53 -16.83 -15.16
CA LEU A 49 20.40 -16.58 -16.05
C LEU A 49 19.06 -16.60 -15.33
N GLU A 50 18.89 -17.48 -14.34
CA GLU A 50 17.73 -17.49 -13.43
C GLU A 50 17.66 -16.20 -12.59
N ASP A 51 18.78 -15.79 -12.00
CA ASP A 51 18.90 -14.54 -11.23
C ASP A 51 18.58 -13.31 -12.10
N THR A 52 19.14 -13.25 -13.31
CA THR A 52 18.84 -12.16 -14.27
C THR A 52 17.35 -12.14 -14.64
N ARG A 53 16.74 -13.31 -14.84
CA ARG A 53 15.29 -13.41 -15.12
C ARG A 53 14.48 -12.92 -13.93
N TYR A 54 14.83 -13.33 -12.72
CA TYR A 54 14.19 -12.90 -11.49
C TYR A 54 14.23 -11.39 -11.33
N VAL A 55 15.40 -10.77 -11.49
CA VAL A 55 15.57 -9.30 -11.42
C VAL A 55 14.71 -8.59 -12.46
N ILE A 56 14.74 -9.03 -13.72
CA ILE A 56 13.91 -8.43 -14.78
C ILE A 56 12.43 -8.55 -14.45
N GLN A 57 12.02 -9.70 -13.94
CA GLN A 57 10.65 -9.97 -13.58
C GLN A 57 10.19 -9.10 -12.40
N ASN A 58 11.01 -8.97 -11.36
CA ASN A 58 10.74 -8.09 -10.22
C ASN A 58 10.59 -6.63 -10.66
N VAL A 59 11.49 -6.14 -11.53
CA VAL A 59 11.40 -4.79 -12.11
C VAL A 59 10.09 -4.60 -12.88
N ARG A 60 9.63 -5.60 -13.63
CA ARG A 60 8.35 -5.54 -14.35
C ARG A 60 7.14 -5.52 -13.41
N ALA A 61 7.13 -6.37 -12.39
CA ALA A 61 6.06 -6.37 -11.38
C ALA A 61 5.98 -5.01 -10.65
N ASN A 62 7.14 -4.43 -10.31
CA ASN A 62 7.22 -3.08 -9.76
C ASN A 62 6.61 -2.04 -10.72
N HIS A 63 7.04 -2.00 -11.98
CA HIS A 63 6.47 -1.07 -12.96
C HIS A 63 4.96 -1.26 -13.19
N LEU A 64 4.45 -2.50 -13.13
CA LEU A 64 3.02 -2.77 -13.20
C LEU A 64 2.27 -2.18 -12.01
N SER A 65 2.74 -2.42 -10.79
CA SER A 65 2.13 -1.85 -9.59
C SER A 65 2.17 -0.32 -9.61
N ARG A 66 3.26 0.30 -10.06
CA ARG A 66 3.32 1.76 -10.31
C ARG A 66 2.30 2.21 -11.35
N GLY A 67 2.17 1.47 -12.45
CA GLY A 67 1.19 1.71 -13.50
C GLY A 67 -0.24 1.69 -12.97
N GLY A 68 -0.56 0.77 -12.05
CA GLY A 68 -1.86 0.73 -11.37
C GLY A 68 -2.15 1.98 -10.54
N ILE A 69 -1.14 2.54 -9.84
CA ILE A 69 -1.32 3.83 -9.13
C ILE A 69 -1.66 4.95 -10.11
N TYR A 70 -0.92 5.10 -11.22
CA TYR A 70 -1.19 6.16 -12.19
C TYR A 70 -2.53 5.99 -12.91
N ALA A 71 -2.90 4.75 -13.26
CA ALA A 71 -4.22 4.47 -13.81
C ALA A 71 -5.31 4.85 -12.80
N GLY A 72 -5.10 4.55 -11.51
CA GLY A 72 -6.06 4.91 -10.49
C GLY A 72 -6.16 6.40 -10.18
N ILE A 73 -5.06 7.14 -10.32
CA ILE A 73 -5.10 8.61 -10.31
C ILE A 73 -5.98 9.11 -11.46
N GLY A 74 -5.85 8.54 -12.65
CA GLY A 74 -6.68 8.88 -13.81
C GLY A 74 -8.17 8.63 -13.57
N GLU A 75 -8.53 7.47 -13.00
CA GLU A 75 -9.92 7.14 -12.64
C GLU A 75 -10.49 8.09 -11.58
N ILE A 76 -9.70 8.42 -10.54
CA ILE A 76 -10.12 9.39 -9.53
C ILE A 76 -10.33 10.77 -10.17
N GLN A 77 -9.41 11.21 -11.01
CA GLN A 77 -9.51 12.51 -11.67
C GLN A 77 -10.78 12.59 -12.54
N ALA A 78 -11.03 11.56 -13.36
CA ALA A 78 -12.23 11.48 -14.18
C ALA A 78 -13.51 11.43 -13.32
N GLY A 79 -13.49 10.72 -12.19
CA GLY A 79 -14.59 10.70 -11.23
C GLY A 79 -14.87 12.09 -10.66
N LEU A 80 -13.84 12.79 -10.17
CA LEU A 80 -13.94 14.12 -9.59
C LEU A 80 -14.45 15.16 -10.60
N GLU A 81 -13.98 15.12 -11.85
CA GLU A 81 -14.45 15.99 -12.94
C GLU A 81 -15.95 15.81 -13.23
N ASN A 82 -16.48 14.60 -13.02
CA ASN A 82 -17.89 14.27 -13.20
C ASN A 82 -18.71 14.35 -11.89
N GLY A 83 -18.11 14.76 -10.77
CA GLY A 83 -18.77 14.78 -9.46
C GLY A 83 -19.12 13.39 -8.91
N LEU A 84 -18.47 12.34 -9.42
CA LEU A 84 -18.63 10.96 -8.97
C LEU A 84 -17.58 10.62 -7.90
N GLN A 85 -17.97 9.80 -6.93
CA GLN A 85 -17.00 9.21 -6.00
C GLN A 85 -16.20 8.12 -6.73
N PRO A 86 -14.87 8.05 -6.54
CA PRO A 86 -14.07 6.99 -7.13
C PRO A 86 -14.48 5.62 -6.58
N ALA A 87 -14.38 4.59 -7.42
CA ALA A 87 -14.62 3.22 -7.00
C ALA A 87 -13.59 2.80 -5.94
N GLY A 88 -14.05 2.15 -4.86
CA GLY A 88 -13.17 1.75 -3.75
C GLY A 88 -12.17 0.66 -4.14
N THR A 89 -12.49 -0.23 -5.07
CA THR A 89 -11.55 -1.26 -5.57
C THR A 89 -11.89 -1.59 -7.02
N TYR A 90 -10.87 -1.81 -7.84
CA TYR A 90 -11.05 -2.28 -9.21
C TYR A 90 -9.79 -3.00 -9.71
N GLU A 91 -9.96 -3.75 -10.79
CA GLU A 91 -8.89 -4.48 -11.47
C GLU A 91 -8.65 -3.85 -12.84
N ILE A 92 -7.37 -3.69 -13.18
CA ILE A 92 -6.93 -3.13 -14.46
C ILE A 92 -6.03 -4.14 -15.14
N ALA A 93 -6.32 -4.44 -16.40
CA ALA A 93 -5.42 -5.22 -17.24
C ALA A 93 -4.36 -4.30 -17.85
N LEU A 94 -3.11 -4.43 -17.42
CA LEU A 94 -1.97 -3.67 -17.97
C LEU A 94 -1.13 -4.55 -18.91
N PRO A 95 -0.73 -4.06 -20.10
CA PRO A 95 0.07 -4.83 -21.03
C PRO A 95 1.53 -4.92 -20.57
N VAL A 96 2.08 -6.13 -20.45
CA VAL A 96 3.51 -6.39 -20.30
C VAL A 96 4.10 -6.83 -21.62
N TYR A 97 5.12 -6.10 -22.08
CA TYR A 97 5.79 -6.40 -23.33
C TYR A 97 7.02 -7.30 -23.12
N ARG A 98 7.15 -8.33 -23.95
CA ARG A 98 8.32 -9.22 -24.03
C ARG A 98 8.84 -9.26 -25.46
N LEU A 99 10.17 -9.20 -25.59
CA LEU A 99 10.84 -9.47 -26.86
C LEU A 99 10.74 -10.97 -27.18
N VAL A 100 10.24 -11.29 -28.36
CA VAL A 100 10.15 -12.61 -28.98
C VAL A 100 10.93 -12.60 -30.29
N GLU A 101 11.25 -13.77 -30.86
CA GLU A 101 12.11 -13.85 -32.07
C GLU A 101 11.64 -12.95 -33.22
N ASP A 102 10.32 -12.81 -33.40
CA ASP A 102 9.71 -12.02 -34.48
C ASP A 102 9.21 -10.62 -34.06
N GLY A 103 9.61 -10.12 -32.88
CA GLY A 103 9.26 -8.76 -32.44
C GLY A 103 8.87 -8.64 -30.96
N THR A 104 7.76 -7.97 -30.68
CA THR A 104 7.29 -7.73 -29.31
C THR A 104 5.89 -8.33 -29.12
N ALA A 105 5.75 -9.20 -28.13
CA ALA A 105 4.45 -9.75 -27.72
C ALA A 105 3.98 -9.06 -26.44
N SER A 106 2.68 -8.75 -26.38
CA SER A 106 2.02 -8.22 -25.19
C SER A 106 1.31 -9.33 -24.43
N TYR A 107 1.49 -9.35 -23.12
CA TYR A 107 0.81 -10.24 -22.21
C TYR A 107 0.08 -9.38 -21.17
N PRO A 108 -1.26 -9.33 -21.17
CA PRO A 108 -1.98 -8.58 -20.15
C PRO A 108 -1.70 -9.20 -18.78
N GLN A 109 -1.45 -8.36 -17.79
CA GLN A 109 -1.36 -8.74 -16.38
C GLN A 109 -2.42 -7.96 -15.62
N THR A 110 -3.12 -8.64 -14.72
CA THR A 110 -4.11 -7.99 -13.86
C THR A 110 -3.41 -7.30 -12.71
N VAL A 111 -3.72 -6.03 -12.53
CA VAL A 111 -3.30 -5.22 -11.39
C VAL A 111 -4.54 -4.82 -10.61
N LYS A 112 -4.56 -5.13 -9.32
CA LYS A 112 -5.65 -4.75 -8.43
C LYS A 112 -5.30 -3.43 -7.77
N VAL A 113 -6.23 -2.47 -7.82
CA VAL A 113 -6.06 -1.15 -7.21
C VAL A 113 -7.17 -0.94 -6.18
N LEU A 114 -6.77 -0.71 -4.93
CA LEU A 114 -7.63 -0.31 -3.82
C LEU A 114 -7.49 1.21 -3.64
N VAL A 115 -8.60 1.92 -3.56
CA VAL A 115 -8.68 3.37 -3.36
C VAL A 115 -9.45 3.64 -2.07
N ASN A 116 -8.78 4.25 -1.09
CA ASN A 116 -9.36 4.66 0.16
C ASN A 116 -9.40 6.19 0.24
N ASP A 117 -10.55 6.77 0.59
CA ASP A 117 -10.64 8.21 0.84
C ASP A 117 -10.02 8.55 2.21
N GLU A 118 -8.90 9.26 2.18
CA GLU A 118 -8.19 9.72 3.37
C GLU A 118 -8.69 11.10 3.83
N SER A 119 -9.51 11.78 3.02
CA SER A 119 -9.97 13.14 3.30
C SER A 119 -10.82 13.22 4.56
N GLY A 120 -11.50 12.14 4.96
CA GLY A 120 -12.28 12.09 6.20
C GLY A 120 -11.43 11.96 7.47
N LYS A 121 -10.13 11.70 7.34
CA LYS A 121 -9.20 11.50 8.47
C LYS A 121 -8.46 12.79 8.81
N VAL A 122 -7.93 12.86 10.03
CA VAL A 122 -7.18 14.01 10.53
C VAL A 122 -5.70 13.84 10.26
N ASN A 123 -5.11 14.76 9.49
CA ASN A 123 -3.68 14.72 9.20
C ASN A 123 -2.85 15.19 10.42
N LEU A 124 -2.10 14.28 11.03
CA LEU A 124 -1.28 14.55 12.23
C LEU A 124 -0.25 15.66 12.04
N ASN A 125 0.25 15.86 10.81
CA ASN A 125 1.28 16.85 10.53
C ASN A 125 0.74 18.30 10.50
N PHE A 126 -0.54 18.49 10.17
CA PHE A 126 -1.09 19.82 9.85
C PHE A 126 -2.36 20.20 10.63
N ALA A 127 -3.04 19.23 11.23
CA ALA A 127 -4.28 19.48 11.95
C ALA A 127 -4.11 20.47 13.12
N PRO A 128 -5.14 21.27 13.44
CA PRO A 128 -5.15 22.13 14.62
C PRO A 128 -4.89 21.33 15.91
N LYS A 129 -4.19 21.96 16.87
CA LYS A 129 -3.81 21.30 18.12
C LYS A 129 -5.03 20.88 18.92
N SER A 130 -6.02 21.78 19.01
CA SER A 130 -7.32 21.53 19.63
C SER A 130 -8.01 20.29 19.07
N LEU A 131 -8.00 20.11 17.74
CA LEU A 131 -8.59 18.94 17.09
C LEU A 131 -7.84 17.65 17.44
N LEU A 132 -6.50 17.65 17.39
CA LEU A 132 -5.69 16.48 17.74
C LEU A 132 -5.87 16.06 19.21
N VAL A 133 -5.93 17.04 20.11
CA VAL A 133 -6.18 16.81 21.55
C VAL A 133 -7.58 16.25 21.78
N ALA A 134 -8.59 16.77 21.08
CA ALA A 134 -9.97 16.23 21.16
C ALA A 134 -10.08 14.78 20.67
N LEU A 135 -9.18 14.34 19.78
CA LEU A 135 -9.09 12.95 19.30
C LEU A 135 -8.17 12.05 20.16
N GLY A 136 -7.73 12.54 21.33
CA GLY A 136 -6.96 11.75 22.29
C GLY A 136 -5.44 11.81 22.11
N VAL A 137 -4.91 12.65 21.21
CA VAL A 137 -3.46 12.88 21.14
C VAL A 137 -3.04 13.85 22.27
N PRO A 138 -2.16 13.46 23.20
CA PRO A 138 -1.75 14.34 24.29
C PRO A 138 -1.14 15.66 23.80
N SER A 139 -1.44 16.75 24.49
CA SER A 139 -1.07 18.13 24.11
C SER A 139 0.44 18.33 23.96
N ASP A 140 1.23 17.71 24.83
CA ASP A 140 2.69 17.68 24.83
C ASP A 140 3.25 16.92 23.62
N VAL A 141 2.63 15.79 23.27
CA VAL A 141 2.98 15.02 22.05
C VAL A 141 2.74 15.85 20.80
N VAL A 142 1.62 16.57 20.71
CA VAL A 142 1.33 17.46 19.57
C VAL A 142 2.37 18.58 19.46
N ASP A 143 2.76 19.18 20.59
CA ASP A 143 3.79 20.23 20.61
C ASP A 143 5.17 19.69 20.18
N GLU A 144 5.50 18.48 20.61
CA GLU A 144 6.74 17.82 20.26
C GLU A 144 6.83 17.47 18.77
N VAL A 145 5.79 16.84 18.21
CA VAL A 145 5.70 16.55 16.77
C VAL A 145 5.85 17.83 15.95
N ARG A 146 5.18 18.92 16.35
CA ARG A 146 5.27 20.21 15.66
C ARG A 146 6.64 20.86 15.78
N ARG A 147 7.28 20.74 16.94
CA ARG A 147 8.64 21.24 17.18
C ARG A 147 9.65 20.52 16.30
N GLU A 148 9.55 19.19 16.19
CA GLU A 148 10.40 18.41 15.28
C GLU A 148 10.13 18.79 13.82
N ALA A 149 8.86 18.88 13.41
CA ALA A 149 8.48 19.27 12.05
C ALA A 149 8.99 20.66 11.63
N ARG A 150 9.10 21.61 12.57
CA ARG A 150 9.54 23.00 12.32
C ARG A 150 11.05 23.22 12.49
N GLY A 151 11.79 22.24 13.01
CA GLY A 151 13.23 22.34 13.21
C GLY A 151 14.04 22.49 11.91
N ALA A 152 15.31 22.89 12.02
CA ALA A 152 16.22 22.86 10.88
C ALA A 152 16.43 21.40 10.44
N GLY A 153 15.86 21.03 9.29
CA GLY A 153 15.79 19.64 8.83
C GLY A 153 14.62 18.85 9.42
N GLY A 154 13.55 19.54 9.85
CA GLY A 154 12.39 18.94 10.48
C GLY A 154 11.79 17.80 9.67
N ARG A 155 11.49 16.70 10.36
CA ARG A 155 11.02 15.46 9.75
C ARG A 155 9.54 15.29 10.04
N LEU A 156 8.71 15.46 9.02
CA LEU A 156 7.29 15.13 9.12
C LEU A 156 7.08 13.65 9.45
N LEU A 157 5.93 13.33 10.03
CA LEU A 157 5.49 11.95 10.19
C LEU A 157 5.16 11.39 8.81
N VAL A 158 5.70 10.21 8.50
CA VAL A 158 5.41 9.48 7.25
C VAL A 158 4.49 8.28 7.48
N SER A 159 4.30 7.88 8.74
CA SER A 159 3.34 6.87 9.19
C SER A 159 2.79 7.30 10.56
N VAL A 160 1.55 6.90 10.88
CA VAL A 160 0.97 7.09 12.23
C VAL A 160 1.83 6.37 13.27
N ASP A 161 2.48 5.27 12.87
CA ASP A 161 3.38 4.48 13.71
C ASP A 161 4.61 5.25 14.15
N ASN A 162 4.96 6.35 13.46
CA ASN A 162 6.04 7.23 13.88
C ASN A 162 5.77 7.89 15.24
N LEU A 163 4.51 7.99 15.68
CA LEU A 163 4.20 8.39 17.06
C LEU A 163 4.85 7.44 18.09
N ARG A 164 4.90 6.14 17.78
CA ARG A 164 5.54 5.13 18.63
C ARG A 164 7.02 4.97 18.31
N THR A 165 7.38 4.80 17.03
CA THR A 165 8.76 4.44 16.64
C THR A 165 9.77 5.56 16.80
N ARG A 166 9.32 6.81 16.96
CA ARG A 166 10.17 7.96 17.31
C ARG A 166 10.02 8.39 18.78
N ASP A 167 9.44 7.53 19.62
CA ASP A 167 9.26 7.76 21.06
C ASP A 167 8.45 9.00 21.45
N PHE A 168 7.63 9.55 20.54
CA PHE A 168 6.71 10.64 20.88
C PHE A 168 5.59 10.17 21.84
N MET A 169 5.19 8.91 21.75
CA MET A 169 4.10 8.35 22.52
C MET A 169 4.47 6.96 23.02
N ASN A 170 4.26 6.71 24.32
CA ASN A 170 4.48 5.39 24.90
C ASN A 170 3.50 4.35 24.30
N GLY A 171 3.87 3.07 24.40
CA GLY A 171 3.09 1.98 23.79
C GLY A 171 1.65 1.87 24.29
N GLN A 172 1.38 2.17 25.57
CA GLN A 172 0.03 2.10 26.13
C GLN A 172 -0.88 3.17 25.52
N ASN A 173 -0.44 4.43 25.50
CA ASN A 173 -1.20 5.54 24.94
C ASN A 173 -1.37 5.36 23.42
N TYR A 174 -0.33 4.91 22.73
CA TYR A 174 -0.38 4.68 21.29
C TYR A 174 -1.33 3.53 20.91
N ASN A 175 -1.41 2.47 21.74
CA ASN A 175 -2.35 1.36 21.51
C ASN A 175 -3.81 1.74 21.83
N ALA A 176 -4.04 2.71 22.71
CA ALA A 176 -5.37 3.23 23.02
C ALA A 176 -5.90 4.19 21.93
N LEU A 177 -5.03 4.69 21.05
CA LEU A 177 -5.40 5.62 19.99
C LEU A 177 -6.14 4.89 18.86
N ASP A 178 -7.29 5.42 18.43
CA ASP A 178 -7.96 4.95 17.21
C ASP A 178 -7.22 5.47 15.98
N LYS A 179 -6.30 4.65 15.47
CA LYS A 179 -5.41 4.97 14.34
C LYS A 179 -6.18 5.21 13.04
N ASN A 180 -7.41 4.70 12.91
CA ASN A 180 -8.22 4.88 11.71
C ASN A 180 -8.73 6.32 11.52
N LEU A 181 -8.70 7.12 12.60
CA LEU A 181 -9.08 8.54 12.57
C LEU A 181 -7.97 9.43 12.02
N PHE A 182 -6.75 8.90 11.87
CA PHE A 182 -5.58 9.68 11.55
C PHE A 182 -5.00 9.30 10.19
N THR A 183 -4.39 10.29 9.56
CA THR A 183 -3.59 10.11 8.36
C THR A 183 -2.32 10.94 8.46
N VAL A 184 -1.38 10.66 7.58
CA VAL A 184 -0.05 11.25 7.55
C VAL A 184 0.38 11.35 6.10
N TYR A 185 0.63 12.57 5.67
CA TYR A 185 1.23 12.85 4.38
C TYR A 185 1.81 14.26 4.41
N THR A 186 2.66 14.56 3.44
CA THR A 186 3.26 15.88 3.28
C THR A 186 2.20 16.86 2.75
N GLY A 187 2.03 17.98 3.43
CA GLY A 187 1.12 19.04 3.02
C GLY A 187 1.76 19.90 1.94
N SER A 188 0.92 20.55 1.14
CA SER A 188 1.36 21.66 0.31
C SER A 188 1.63 22.89 1.18
N SER A 189 2.54 23.76 0.76
CA SER A 189 2.84 25.02 1.49
C SER A 189 1.65 25.97 1.56
N ASP A 190 0.68 25.81 0.65
CA ASP A 190 -0.59 26.55 0.63
C ASP A 190 -1.69 25.91 1.51
N GLY A 191 -1.39 24.82 2.21
CA GLY A 191 -2.36 24.07 3.03
C GLY A 191 -3.35 23.23 2.23
N ALA A 192 -3.28 23.24 0.89
CA ALA A 192 -4.22 22.52 0.04
C ALA A 192 -4.20 21.01 0.33
N GLY A 193 -5.38 20.47 0.61
CA GLY A 193 -5.63 19.06 0.91
C GLY A 193 -5.08 18.57 2.25
N THR A 194 -4.83 19.47 3.21
CA THR A 194 -4.72 19.11 4.64
C THR A 194 -6.07 19.16 5.37
N GLN A 195 -7.11 19.52 4.63
CA GLN A 195 -8.48 19.71 5.08
C GLN A 195 -9.19 18.39 5.34
N VAL A 196 -9.99 18.35 6.41
CA VAL A 196 -10.87 17.22 6.71
C VAL A 196 -12.20 17.37 5.96
N ASN A 197 -12.52 16.43 5.07
CA ASN A 197 -13.81 16.38 4.38
C ASN A 197 -14.92 15.97 5.35
N LEU A 198 -15.80 16.90 5.68
CA LEU A 198 -16.93 16.70 6.59
C LEU A 198 -17.96 15.68 6.06
N ASN A 199 -18.01 15.47 4.74
CA ASN A 199 -18.89 14.49 4.11
C ASN A 199 -18.37 13.05 4.19
N SER A 200 -17.07 12.84 4.37
CA SER A 200 -16.48 11.50 4.55
C SER A 200 -15.88 11.24 5.92
N ALA A 201 -15.78 12.27 6.78
CA ALA A 201 -15.30 12.14 8.15
C ALA A 201 -16.06 11.09 8.96
N SER A 202 -15.41 10.42 9.90
CA SER A 202 -16.12 9.53 10.83
C SER A 202 -16.93 10.36 11.86
N PRO A 203 -17.94 9.76 12.53
CA PRO A 203 -18.64 10.42 13.63
C PRO A 203 -17.69 10.91 14.73
N ALA A 204 -16.65 10.14 15.07
CA ALA A 204 -15.64 10.54 16.05
C ALA A 204 -14.87 11.81 15.61
N VAL A 205 -14.53 11.93 14.33
CA VAL A 205 -13.89 13.13 13.78
C VAL A 205 -14.86 14.32 13.80
N LEU A 206 -16.13 14.13 13.46
CA LEU A 206 -17.14 15.20 13.57
C LEU A 206 -17.34 15.65 15.02
N ALA A 207 -17.41 14.72 15.97
CA ALA A 207 -17.50 15.00 17.40
C ALA A 207 -16.35 15.92 17.86
N ALA A 208 -15.13 15.55 17.47
CA ALA A 208 -13.93 16.31 17.78
C ALA A 208 -13.92 17.69 17.10
N ILE A 209 -14.32 17.81 15.84
CA ILE A 209 -14.36 19.11 15.12
C ILE A 209 -15.34 20.08 15.78
N PHE A 210 -16.57 19.63 16.05
CA PHE A 210 -17.66 20.49 16.51
C PHE A 210 -17.81 20.56 18.04
N ALA A 211 -16.94 19.88 18.78
CA ALA A 211 -17.02 19.77 20.24
C ALA A 211 -18.42 19.30 20.72
N ILE A 212 -18.94 18.28 20.02
CA ILE A 212 -20.22 17.63 20.30
C ILE A 212 -19.97 16.20 20.81
N ASP A 213 -20.97 15.59 21.44
CA ASP A 213 -20.84 14.19 21.86
C ASP A 213 -20.97 13.20 20.68
N GLY A 214 -20.74 11.92 20.96
CA GLY A 214 -20.77 10.88 19.92
C GLY A 214 -22.16 10.65 19.31
N GLU A 215 -23.23 10.82 20.07
CA GLU A 215 -24.61 10.61 19.59
C GLU A 215 -25.07 11.77 18.70
N GLU A 216 -24.77 13.00 19.10
CA GLU A 216 -24.96 14.20 18.29
C GLU A 216 -24.15 14.10 16.98
N ALA A 217 -22.90 13.62 17.04
CA ALA A 217 -22.06 13.45 15.86
C ALA A 217 -22.56 12.36 14.91
N GLN A 218 -23.09 11.25 15.45
CA GLN A 218 -23.74 10.20 14.66
C GLN A 218 -24.97 10.76 13.94
N SER A 219 -25.81 11.50 14.67
CA SER A 219 -27.00 12.17 14.11
C SER A 219 -26.62 13.19 13.04
N LEU A 220 -25.52 13.92 13.24
CA LEU A 220 -24.99 14.86 12.25
C LEU A 220 -24.46 14.15 11.00
N ALA A 221 -23.77 13.02 11.16
CA ALA A 221 -23.29 12.22 10.04
C ALA A 221 -24.43 11.72 9.14
N GLN A 222 -25.60 11.41 9.72
CA GLN A 222 -26.81 11.02 8.96
C GLN A 222 -27.43 12.18 8.16
N LYS A 223 -27.10 13.44 8.47
CA LYS A 223 -27.58 14.65 7.75
C LYS A 223 -26.75 15.00 6.52
N ARG A 224 -25.76 14.18 6.15
CA ARG A 224 -24.94 14.33 4.94
C ARG A 224 -25.78 14.06 3.66
N PRO A 225 -25.37 14.60 2.51
CA PRO A 225 -24.22 15.48 2.31
C PRO A 225 -24.49 16.92 2.78
N PHE A 226 -23.42 17.60 3.15
CA PHE A 226 -23.38 19.05 3.40
C PHE A 226 -23.00 19.76 2.10
N SER A 227 -23.72 20.84 1.77
CA SER A 227 -23.52 21.60 0.53
C SER A 227 -22.72 22.89 0.71
N SER A 228 -22.70 23.44 1.93
CA SER A 228 -21.99 24.68 2.26
C SER A 228 -21.64 24.73 3.75
N TRP A 229 -20.76 25.64 4.14
CA TRP A 229 -20.46 25.88 5.56
C TRP A 229 -21.70 26.36 6.33
N ASP A 230 -22.58 27.14 5.70
CA ASP A 230 -23.84 27.59 6.31
C ASP A 230 -24.80 26.42 6.58
N ASP A 231 -24.88 25.46 5.66
CA ASP A 231 -25.63 24.22 5.86
C ASP A 231 -25.08 23.39 7.03
N VAL A 232 -23.75 23.28 7.14
CA VAL A 232 -23.09 22.64 8.29
C VAL A 232 -23.50 23.35 9.58
N ARG A 233 -23.36 24.68 9.65
CA ARG A 233 -23.71 25.46 10.85
C ARG A 233 -25.18 25.29 11.24
N ALA A 234 -26.08 25.35 10.27
CA ALA A 234 -27.51 25.15 10.50
C ALA A 234 -27.83 23.74 11.02
N LYS A 235 -27.18 22.70 10.47
CA LYS A 235 -27.40 21.30 10.86
C LYS A 235 -26.77 20.93 12.20
N VAL A 236 -25.62 21.53 12.55
CA VAL A 236 -24.94 21.40 13.85
C VAL A 236 -25.72 22.15 14.94
N GLY A 237 -26.25 23.35 14.62
CA GLY A 237 -27.04 24.14 15.56
C GLY A 237 -26.23 24.78 16.69
N ARG A 238 -24.92 24.99 16.49
CA ARG A 238 -24.01 25.61 17.48
C ARG A 238 -23.23 26.78 16.88
N GLU A 239 -22.79 27.68 17.77
CA GLU A 239 -21.96 28.82 17.40
C GLU A 239 -20.55 28.38 16.97
N PRO A 240 -20.01 28.87 15.84
CA PRO A 240 -18.69 28.46 15.34
C PRO A 240 -17.52 28.71 16.29
N SER A 241 -17.65 29.67 17.20
CA SER A 241 -16.65 29.95 18.24
C SER A 241 -16.46 28.81 19.25
N THR A 242 -17.38 27.84 19.28
CA THR A 242 -17.31 26.67 20.16
C THR A 242 -16.57 25.48 19.54
N PHE A 243 -16.24 25.54 18.24
CA PHE A 243 -15.61 24.43 17.53
C PHE A 243 -14.11 24.34 17.85
N ASN A 244 -13.55 23.13 17.74
CA ASN A 244 -12.10 22.91 17.88
C ASN A 244 -11.32 23.30 16.62
N VAL A 245 -12.01 23.78 15.58
CA VAL A 245 -11.41 24.33 14.36
C VAL A 245 -11.58 25.85 14.33
N PRO A 246 -10.51 26.64 14.13
CA PRO A 246 -10.62 28.10 14.10
C PRO A 246 -11.48 28.60 12.93
N ASP A 247 -12.50 29.42 13.19
CA ASP A 247 -13.32 30.10 12.14
C ASP A 247 -12.62 31.34 11.52
N THR A 248 -11.39 31.65 11.96
CA THR A 248 -10.69 32.89 11.63
C THR A 248 -10.01 32.90 10.26
N ALA A 249 -9.78 31.72 9.67
CA ALA A 249 -9.09 31.59 8.40
C ALA A 249 -10.08 31.01 7.39
N ARG A 250 -10.73 31.92 6.65
CA ARG A 250 -11.74 31.57 5.65
C ARG A 250 -11.10 31.54 4.28
N THR A 251 -11.25 30.41 3.61
CA THR A 251 -11.05 30.30 2.17
C THR A 251 -11.96 31.29 1.43
N ASN A 252 -11.72 31.50 0.13
CA ASN A 252 -12.59 32.31 -0.73
C ASN A 252 -14.06 31.83 -0.76
N ARG A 253 -14.33 30.62 -0.25
CA ARG A 253 -15.67 30.01 -0.15
C ARG A 253 -16.32 30.17 1.25
N GLY A 254 -15.71 30.94 2.15
CA GLY A 254 -16.24 31.20 3.49
C GLY A 254 -16.12 30.02 4.47
N MET A 255 -15.34 29.00 4.12
CA MET A 255 -15.14 27.78 4.92
C MET A 255 -13.79 27.84 5.67
N PRO A 256 -13.69 27.32 6.90
CA PRO A 256 -12.44 27.25 7.65
C PRO A 256 -11.36 26.45 6.93
N ASP A 257 -10.11 26.89 7.01
CA ASP A 257 -8.97 26.28 6.30
C ASP A 257 -8.68 24.82 6.68
N ALA A 258 -9.18 24.32 7.83
CA ALA A 258 -8.93 22.96 8.28
C ALA A 258 -9.99 21.94 7.82
N VAL A 259 -11.07 22.37 7.17
CA VAL A 259 -12.17 21.48 6.75
C VAL A 259 -12.50 21.67 5.27
N SER A 260 -13.07 20.64 4.66
CA SER A 260 -13.59 20.66 3.30
C SER A 260 -14.95 19.95 3.21
N LEU A 261 -15.64 20.12 2.08
CA LEU A 261 -16.87 19.38 1.76
C LEU A 261 -16.66 18.35 0.63
N SER A 262 -15.45 18.28 0.08
CA SER A 262 -15.08 17.37 -0.99
C SER A 262 -13.81 16.62 -0.65
N SER A 263 -13.76 15.38 -1.13
CA SER A 263 -12.59 14.51 -0.99
C SER A 263 -11.50 14.96 -1.96
N ARG A 264 -10.28 15.04 -1.44
CA ARG A 264 -9.10 15.52 -2.16
C ARG A 264 -7.88 14.67 -1.89
N SER A 265 -7.87 13.88 -0.82
CA SER A 265 -6.77 12.99 -0.49
C SER A 265 -7.23 11.54 -0.55
N PHE A 266 -6.51 10.74 -1.32
CA PHE A 266 -6.81 9.33 -1.52
C PHE A 266 -5.55 8.50 -1.28
N ARG A 267 -5.67 7.39 -0.56
CA ARG A 267 -4.63 6.37 -0.44
C ARG A 267 -4.92 5.28 -1.45
N LEU A 268 -3.98 5.05 -2.35
CA LEU A 268 -4.04 4.00 -3.35
C LEU A 268 -3.06 2.89 -2.96
N LEU A 269 -3.53 1.65 -3.01
CA LEU A 269 -2.71 0.45 -2.92
C LEU A 269 -2.86 -0.31 -4.24
N SER A 270 -1.75 -0.55 -4.92
CA SER A 270 -1.71 -1.23 -6.21
C SER A 270 -0.89 -2.51 -6.10
N GLU A 271 -1.55 -3.64 -6.31
CA GLU A 271 -0.99 -4.98 -6.23
C GLU A 271 -0.92 -5.59 -7.63
N ALA A 272 0.30 -5.88 -8.09
CA ALA A 272 0.55 -6.56 -9.35
C ALA A 272 0.92 -8.01 -9.09
N HIS A 273 0.11 -8.94 -9.60
CA HIS A 273 0.41 -10.37 -9.59
C HIS A 273 0.93 -10.76 -10.96
N MET A 274 2.24 -10.97 -11.07
CA MET A 274 2.84 -11.37 -12.34
C MET A 274 2.96 -12.89 -12.41
N VAL A 275 2.17 -13.50 -13.29
CA VAL A 275 2.24 -14.93 -13.58
C VAL A 275 3.21 -15.15 -14.73
N THR A 276 4.31 -15.87 -14.49
CA THR A 276 5.24 -16.24 -15.57
C THR A 276 5.13 -17.71 -15.91
N ARG A 277 5.05 -18.00 -17.21
CA ARG A 277 4.76 -19.35 -17.76
C ARG A 277 5.80 -20.42 -17.38
N ASP A 278 6.98 -19.99 -16.95
CA ASP A 278 8.17 -20.84 -16.82
C ASP A 278 8.61 -21.06 -15.36
N THR A 279 7.99 -20.37 -14.38
CA THR A 279 8.28 -20.59 -12.95
C THR A 279 7.09 -21.26 -12.30
N SER A 280 7.36 -22.24 -11.42
CA SER A 280 6.37 -22.86 -10.53
C SER A 280 5.44 -21.81 -9.93
N ASP A 281 4.15 -22.14 -9.77
CA ASP A 281 2.97 -21.39 -9.29
C ASP A 281 3.11 -20.14 -8.37
N ARG A 282 4.30 -19.85 -7.85
CA ARG A 282 4.68 -18.61 -7.17
C ARG A 282 4.81 -17.47 -8.18
N GLY A 283 3.70 -16.80 -8.45
CA GLY A 283 3.72 -15.49 -9.13
C GLY A 283 4.53 -14.47 -8.31
N LEU A 284 5.16 -13.52 -8.98
CA LEU A 284 5.78 -12.39 -8.30
C LEU A 284 4.70 -11.38 -7.94
N LEU A 285 4.56 -11.11 -6.64
CA LEU A 285 3.68 -10.07 -6.13
C LEU A 285 4.47 -8.78 -6.02
N SER A 286 3.96 -7.64 -6.43
CA SER A 286 4.56 -6.34 -6.11
C SER A 286 3.46 -5.41 -5.64
N ALA A 287 3.69 -4.70 -4.54
CA ALA A 287 2.73 -3.75 -3.99
C ALA A 287 3.34 -2.35 -3.93
N VAL A 288 2.58 -1.36 -4.38
CA VAL A 288 2.91 0.05 -4.21
C VAL A 288 1.77 0.73 -3.48
N GLU A 289 2.11 1.46 -2.43
CA GLU A 289 1.19 2.30 -1.68
C GLU A 289 1.52 3.77 -1.93
N SER A 290 0.50 4.59 -2.18
CA SER A 290 0.66 6.01 -2.44
C SER A 290 -0.46 6.80 -1.79
N VAL A 291 -0.17 8.01 -1.31
CA VAL A 291 -1.20 9.00 -0.95
C VAL A 291 -1.15 10.14 -1.94
N VAL A 292 -2.27 10.38 -2.62
CA VAL A 292 -2.40 11.37 -3.68
C VAL A 292 -3.35 12.46 -3.22
N ASN A 293 -2.95 13.72 -3.46
CA ASN A 293 -3.74 14.90 -3.15
C ASN A 293 -4.08 15.66 -4.43
N PHE A 294 -5.35 15.96 -4.64
CA PHE A 294 -5.90 16.70 -5.77
C PHE A 294 -6.27 18.13 -5.37
N SER A 295 -5.81 19.10 -6.15
CA SER A 295 -6.19 20.51 -6.03
C SER A 295 -7.52 20.80 -6.73
N ASP A 296 -8.03 22.02 -6.53
CA ASP A 296 -9.29 22.51 -7.13
C ASP A 296 -9.32 22.49 -8.66
N ASP A 297 -8.15 22.57 -9.30
CA ASP A 297 -7.99 22.55 -10.75
C ASP A 297 -7.89 21.12 -11.33
N GLY A 298 -8.00 20.10 -10.48
CA GLY A 298 -7.87 18.69 -10.86
C GLY A 298 -6.42 18.21 -10.97
N SER A 299 -5.42 19.08 -10.82
CA SER A 299 -4.03 18.63 -10.77
C SER A 299 -3.76 17.82 -9.50
N PHE A 300 -2.85 16.86 -9.59
CA PHE A 300 -2.56 15.93 -8.50
C PHE A 300 -1.10 16.02 -8.05
N SER A 301 -0.87 15.64 -6.80
CA SER A 301 0.45 15.54 -6.20
C SER A 301 0.56 14.29 -5.32
N ILE A 302 1.58 13.47 -5.56
CA ILE A 302 1.89 12.31 -4.72
C ILE A 302 2.60 12.82 -3.47
N ARG A 303 2.03 12.56 -2.28
CA ARG A 303 2.49 13.06 -0.98
C ARG A 303 3.17 12.02 -0.11
N TYR A 304 2.93 10.75 -0.43
CA TYR A 304 3.55 9.58 0.17
C TYR A 304 3.69 8.52 -0.90
N TRP A 305 4.78 7.76 -0.84
CA TRP A 305 5.09 6.69 -1.77
C TRP A 305 5.91 5.62 -1.06
N ASN A 306 5.40 4.40 -1.06
CA ASN A 306 6.09 3.24 -0.50
C ASN A 306 5.98 2.07 -1.47
N GLU A 307 7.10 1.39 -1.70
CA GLU A 307 7.18 0.21 -2.54
C GLU A 307 7.53 -0.97 -1.64
N THR A 308 6.62 -1.93 -1.52
CA THR A 308 6.89 -3.17 -0.81
C THR A 308 7.53 -4.14 -1.79
N PRO A 309 8.78 -4.58 -1.56
CA PRO A 309 9.44 -5.53 -2.43
C PRO A 309 8.67 -6.86 -2.48
N SER A 310 8.81 -7.56 -3.59
CA SER A 310 8.00 -8.73 -3.93
C SER A 310 8.12 -9.91 -2.97
N ASP A 311 9.28 -10.03 -2.35
CA ASP A 311 9.58 -11.10 -1.39
C ASP A 311 8.85 -10.90 -0.04
N GLU A 312 8.57 -9.66 0.37
CA GLU A 312 7.93 -9.34 1.67
C GLU A 312 6.40 -9.35 1.58
N ALA A 313 5.84 -8.95 0.43
CA ALA A 313 4.39 -8.89 0.23
C ALA A 313 3.70 -10.27 0.35
N PHE A 314 4.46 -11.34 0.10
CA PHE A 314 3.96 -12.72 0.20
C PHE A 314 3.72 -13.14 1.66
N GLU A 315 4.56 -12.71 2.59
CA GLU A 315 4.45 -13.12 4.00
C GLU A 315 3.26 -12.44 4.69
N GLU A 316 2.96 -11.18 4.40
CA GLU A 316 1.83 -10.47 5.02
C GLU A 316 0.46 -10.99 4.56
N THR A 317 0.33 -11.36 3.28
CA THR A 317 -0.94 -11.84 2.71
C THR A 317 -1.31 -13.23 3.24
N GLU A 318 -0.32 -14.11 3.43
CA GLU A 318 -0.55 -15.46 3.96
C GLU A 318 -0.94 -15.42 5.44
N VAL A 319 -0.40 -14.48 6.22
CA VAL A 319 -0.79 -14.26 7.63
C VAL A 319 -2.21 -13.70 7.74
N ALA A 320 -2.61 -12.79 6.84
CA ALA A 320 -3.99 -12.28 6.82
C ALA A 320 -5.02 -13.36 6.42
N ALA A 321 -4.66 -14.27 5.52
CA ALA A 321 -5.55 -15.36 5.07
C ALA A 321 -5.61 -16.56 6.03
N SER A 322 -4.61 -16.74 6.89
CA SER A 322 -4.53 -17.83 7.88
C SER A 322 -5.02 -17.43 9.28
N ALA A 323 -5.43 -16.17 9.48
CA ALA A 323 -6.13 -15.76 10.69
C ALA A 323 -7.39 -16.63 10.85
N PRO A 324 -7.53 -17.39 11.95
CA PRO A 324 -8.70 -18.23 12.15
C PRO A 324 -9.92 -17.32 12.15
N VAL A 325 -10.87 -17.59 11.24
CA VAL A 325 -12.21 -17.05 11.33
C VAL A 325 -12.72 -17.50 12.69
N GLU A 326 -12.74 -16.59 13.66
CA GLU A 326 -13.43 -16.80 14.93
C GLU A 326 -14.88 -17.06 14.56
N SER A 327 -15.21 -18.35 14.50
CA SER A 327 -16.56 -18.86 14.44
C SER A 327 -17.27 -18.33 15.68
N THR A 328 -17.94 -17.19 15.55
CA THR A 328 -18.92 -16.71 16.52
C THR A 328 -19.94 -17.83 16.67
N GLY A 329 -19.79 -18.60 17.75
CA GLY A 329 -20.69 -19.68 18.09
C GLY A 329 -22.09 -19.10 18.24
N ASP A 330 -22.98 -19.54 17.36
CA ASP A 330 -24.42 -19.56 17.60
C ASP A 330 -24.67 -20.52 18.76
N ASP A 331 -24.58 -20.00 19.99
CA ASP A 331 -25.24 -20.62 21.14
C ASP A 331 -26.74 -20.38 20.96
N ALA A 332 -27.39 -21.38 20.34
CA ALA A 332 -28.83 -21.52 20.26
C ALA A 332 -29.43 -21.52 21.67
N VAL A 333 -30.08 -20.40 22.02
CA VAL A 333 -31.02 -20.34 23.13
C VAL A 333 -32.30 -21.08 22.71
N ASP A 334 -32.41 -22.32 23.18
CA ASP A 334 -33.63 -23.13 23.16
C ASP A 334 -34.64 -22.52 24.13
N ASP A 335 -35.49 -21.63 23.61
CA ASP A 335 -36.59 -21.01 24.34
C ASP A 335 -37.89 -21.76 24.03
N SER A 336 -38.06 -22.90 24.69
CA SER A 336 -39.30 -23.66 24.72
C SER A 336 -40.01 -23.41 26.05
N ASN A 337 -40.87 -22.40 26.11
CA ASN A 337 -41.98 -22.43 27.06
C ASN A 337 -43.28 -21.87 26.46
N GLU A 338 -44.08 -22.85 26.06
CA GLU A 338 -45.49 -22.85 25.70
C GLU A 338 -46.35 -22.45 26.91
N VAL A 339 -47.06 -21.31 26.83
CA VAL A 339 -48.34 -21.12 27.55
C VAL A 339 -49.31 -20.37 26.65
N THR A 340 -50.27 -21.12 26.14
CA THR A 340 -51.47 -20.66 25.46
C THR A 340 -52.52 -20.30 26.50
N GLU A 341 -52.93 -19.04 26.60
CA GLU A 341 -54.21 -18.67 27.21
C GLU A 341 -55.00 -17.81 26.22
N GLU A 342 -56.15 -18.34 25.80
CA GLU A 342 -57.21 -17.64 25.09
C GLU A 342 -57.70 -16.44 25.91
N PRO A 343 -58.28 -15.43 25.22
CA PRO A 343 -59.64 -15.11 25.62
C PRO A 343 -60.60 -14.93 24.44
N GLU A 344 -61.67 -15.72 24.51
CA GLU A 344 -63.08 -15.33 24.37
C GLU A 344 -63.42 -14.13 23.47
N ASP A 345 -63.90 -14.52 22.29
CA ASP A 345 -65.10 -14.04 21.60
C ASP A 345 -66.12 -13.28 22.48
N ALA A 346 -66.51 -12.07 22.06
CA ALA A 346 -67.92 -11.65 21.95
C ALA A 346 -68.09 -10.18 21.51
N GLY A 347 -68.95 -9.98 20.51
CA GLY A 347 -69.75 -8.75 20.35
C GLY A 347 -69.45 -7.97 19.07
N SER A 348 -70.09 -8.24 17.93
CA SER A 348 -71.48 -7.90 17.56
C SER A 348 -71.74 -6.42 17.27
N GLU A 349 -72.26 -6.16 16.07
CA GLU A 349 -73.16 -5.03 15.69
C GLU A 349 -72.51 -3.63 15.66
N SER A 350 -72.84 -2.69 14.77
CA SER A 350 -73.78 -2.59 13.64
C SER A 350 -73.51 -1.23 12.95
N GLU A 351 -73.99 -1.12 11.71
CA GLU A 351 -74.17 0.09 10.86
C GLU A 351 -73.04 0.50 9.89
#